data_AF-A0A0K9Q4G6-F1
#
_entry.id   AF-A0A0K9Q4G6-F1
#
_cell.length_a   1.000
_cell.length_b   1.000
_cell.length_c   1.000
_cell.angle_alpha   90.00
_cell.angle_beta   90.00
_cell.angle_gamma   90.00
#
_symmetry.space_group_name_H-M   'P 1'
#
loop_
_entity.id
_entity.type
_entity.pdbx_description
1 polymer ?
#
loop_
_entity_poly.entity_id
_entity_poly.type
_entity_poly.pdbx_seq_one_letter_code
_entity_poly.pdbx_strand_id
1 'polypeptide(L)'
;MNRERHHTLLFLLFVVGFHSSVAIRFNPPPEPLRFREAPQFYNSPNCPAPLHPTSNATCSPTALVHVAMTLDVEYLRGSMAAILSVLQHTSCPQSVQFHFVASTSLPYLNSTISSSFPYLSFRIYHFDDSLVSGLISTSIRAALDRPLNYARSYLAQILPDGCPSRVVYLDSDLLLVDDIRHLASTSLFESETVLAAPEYCNANFTFYFTSNFWSNPVLSMTFEGRKACYFNTGVMVIDLDRWRKGGYTEKIEKWMELQKKLRIYELGSLPPFLLVFAGKIANVDHKWNQHGLGGDNFQGLCRNLHPGPVSLLHWSGKGKPWARLDAGRLCPLDSLWVPYDLLESTFANSIS
;
A
#
# COMPACT_ATOMS: atom_id res chain seq x y z
N MET A 1 -65.66 51.57 -44.39
CA MET A 1 -64.37 52.07 -44.89
C MET A 1 -63.28 51.12 -44.41
N ASN A 2 -62.65 50.43 -45.36
CA ASN A 2 -61.48 49.54 -45.31
C ASN A 2 -61.27 48.56 -44.16
N ARG A 3 -61.55 47.30 -44.51
CA ARG A 3 -61.01 46.06 -43.93
C ARG A 3 -59.76 45.71 -44.74
N GLU A 4 -58.56 45.93 -44.18
CA GLU A 4 -57.32 45.43 -44.78
C GLU A 4 -56.84 44.14 -44.09
N ARG A 5 -56.52 43.16 -44.94
CA ARG A 5 -55.91 41.87 -44.61
C ARG A 5 -54.40 42.08 -44.49
N HIS A 6 -53.80 41.65 -43.39
CA HIS A 6 -52.35 41.42 -43.36
C HIS A 6 -52.06 39.93 -43.37
N HIS A 7 -51.29 39.54 -44.38
CA HIS A 7 -50.78 38.20 -44.64
C HIS A 7 -49.71 37.83 -43.62
N THR A 8 -49.89 36.70 -42.93
CA THR A 8 -48.85 36.08 -42.09
C THR A 8 -47.87 35.34 -43.00
N LEU A 9 -46.64 35.85 -43.11
CA LEU A 9 -45.55 35.22 -43.85
C LEU A 9 -44.88 34.14 -42.96
N LEU A 10 -44.99 32.87 -43.35
CA LEU A 10 -44.35 31.74 -42.66
C LEU A 10 -42.86 31.68 -43.08
N PHE A 11 -41.93 32.01 -42.18
CA PHE A 11 -40.51 31.78 -42.40
C PHE A 11 -40.15 30.35 -41.97
N LEU A 12 -39.83 29.49 -42.95
CA LEU A 12 -39.20 28.18 -42.76
C LEU A 12 -37.72 28.36 -42.39
N LEU A 13 -37.36 28.09 -41.14
CA LEU A 13 -35.97 27.99 -40.69
C LEU A 13 -35.40 26.61 -41.08
N PHE A 14 -34.53 26.59 -42.09
CA PHE A 14 -33.68 25.44 -42.41
C PHE A 14 -32.59 25.31 -41.34
N VAL A 15 -32.67 24.28 -40.50
CA VAL A 15 -31.59 23.89 -39.59
C VAL A 15 -30.59 23.04 -40.38
N VAL A 16 -29.45 23.64 -40.73
CA VAL A 16 -28.30 22.91 -41.28
C VAL A 16 -27.60 22.21 -40.12
N GLY A 17 -27.77 20.89 -40.01
CA GLY A 17 -27.08 20.07 -39.03
C GLY A 17 -25.60 19.88 -39.37
N PHE A 18 -24.71 20.59 -38.67
CA PHE A 18 -23.29 20.26 -38.66
C PHE A 18 -23.08 18.96 -37.87
N HIS A 19 -22.81 17.85 -38.56
CA HIS A 19 -22.27 16.65 -37.94
C HIS A 19 -20.78 16.86 -37.69
N SER A 20 -20.43 17.36 -36.51
CA SER A 20 -19.06 17.28 -36.00
C SER A 20 -18.80 15.85 -35.54
N SER A 21 -18.08 15.08 -36.36
CA SER A 21 -17.52 13.79 -35.96
C SER A 21 -16.57 14.04 -34.79
N VAL A 22 -17.00 13.71 -33.57
CA VAL A 22 -16.12 13.66 -32.41
C VAL A 22 -15.19 12.48 -32.61
N ALA A 23 -13.98 12.77 -33.13
CA ALA A 23 -12.89 11.82 -33.09
C ALA A 23 -12.59 11.52 -31.62
N ILE A 24 -12.92 10.30 -31.17
CA ILE A 24 -12.45 9.76 -29.91
C ILE A 24 -10.92 9.74 -30.00
N ARG A 25 -10.25 10.71 -29.36
CA ARG A 25 -8.81 10.63 -29.14
C ARG A 25 -8.57 9.45 -28.23
N PHE A 26 -8.15 8.32 -28.79
CA PHE A 26 -7.44 7.31 -28.03
C PHE A 26 -6.16 7.98 -27.54
N ASN A 27 -6.11 8.35 -26.26
CA ASN A 27 -4.84 8.64 -25.63
C ASN A 27 -4.00 7.36 -25.74
N PRO A 28 -2.78 7.42 -26.29
CA PRO A 28 -1.88 6.28 -26.22
C PRO A 28 -1.72 5.88 -24.74
N PRO A 29 -1.53 4.58 -24.44
CA PRO A 29 -1.22 4.17 -23.08
C PRO A 29 -0.01 4.98 -22.59
N PRO A 30 -0.01 5.45 -21.34
CA PRO A 30 1.13 6.20 -20.80
C PRO A 30 2.40 5.37 -21.02
N GLU A 31 3.46 6.02 -21.51
CA GLU A 31 4.73 5.33 -21.71
C GLU A 31 5.17 4.67 -20.38
N PRO A 32 5.75 3.46 -20.44
CA PRO A 32 6.23 2.78 -19.25
C PRO A 32 7.27 3.65 -18.55
N LEU A 33 7.09 3.87 -17.25
CA LEU A 33 8.06 4.58 -16.42
C LEU A 33 9.42 3.88 -16.50
N ARG A 34 10.49 4.68 -16.64
CA ARG A 34 11.87 4.22 -16.61
C ARG A 34 12.54 4.70 -15.34
N PHE A 35 13.35 3.84 -14.75
CA PHE A 35 14.02 4.08 -13.48
C PHE A 35 15.52 3.85 -13.64
N ARG A 36 16.30 4.72 -13.00
CA ARG A 36 17.76 4.62 -12.93
C ARG A 36 18.15 3.39 -12.10
N GLU A 37 19.32 2.84 -12.42
CA GLU A 37 19.96 1.85 -11.57
C GLU A 37 20.29 2.46 -10.19
N ALA A 38 19.92 1.76 -9.14
CA ALA A 38 20.16 2.13 -7.76
C ALA A 38 21.60 1.82 -7.35
N PRO A 39 22.22 2.63 -6.46
CA PRO A 39 23.51 2.31 -5.87
C PRO A 39 23.47 0.94 -5.17
N GLN A 40 24.53 0.15 -5.29
CA GLN A 40 24.65 -1.12 -4.56
C GLN A 40 25.19 -0.88 -3.13
N PHE A 41 24.57 -1.54 -2.15
CA PHE A 41 25.00 -1.54 -0.76
C PHE A 41 25.48 -2.94 -0.35
N TYR A 42 26.41 -3.00 0.60
CA TYR A 42 27.06 -4.25 1.02
C TYR A 42 26.83 -4.56 2.50
N ASN A 43 26.80 -5.85 2.80
CA ASN A 43 26.69 -6.35 4.15
C ASN A 43 27.85 -5.88 5.04
N SER A 44 27.52 -5.48 6.27
CA SER A 44 28.51 -5.30 7.33
C SER A 44 29.17 -6.64 7.69
N PRO A 45 30.38 -6.65 8.31
CA PRO A 45 31.13 -7.88 8.60
C PRO A 45 30.38 -8.95 9.42
N ASN A 46 29.40 -8.55 10.23
CA ASN A 46 28.64 -9.45 11.09
C ASN A 46 27.35 -10.00 10.44
N CYS A 47 27.10 -9.70 9.18
CA CYS A 47 25.94 -10.19 8.46
C CYS A 47 26.16 -11.60 7.89
N PRO A 48 25.08 -12.37 7.64
CA PRO A 48 25.18 -13.63 6.90
C PRO A 48 25.74 -13.44 5.48
N ALA A 49 26.02 -14.57 4.83
CA ALA A 49 26.44 -14.56 3.43
C ALA A 49 25.37 -13.87 2.53
N PRO A 50 25.79 -13.08 1.54
CA PRO A 50 24.89 -12.46 0.57
C PRO A 50 23.92 -13.46 -0.08
N LEU A 51 22.67 -13.06 -0.24
CA LEU A 51 21.70 -13.79 -1.05
C LEU A 51 22.05 -13.63 -2.53
N HIS A 52 21.84 -14.69 -3.30
CA HIS A 52 21.91 -14.59 -4.75
C HIS A 52 20.72 -13.77 -5.27
N PRO A 53 20.90 -12.93 -6.31
CA PRO A 53 19.84 -12.14 -6.93
C PRO A 53 18.95 -13.02 -7.82
N THR A 54 18.40 -14.10 -7.25
CA THR A 54 17.53 -15.05 -7.94
C THR A 54 16.36 -15.40 -7.05
N SER A 55 15.24 -15.84 -7.64
CA SER A 55 14.04 -16.24 -6.93
C SER A 55 14.23 -17.46 -6.00
N ASN A 56 15.33 -18.21 -6.16
CA ASN A 56 15.65 -19.39 -5.37
C ASN A 56 16.02 -19.08 -3.91
N ALA A 57 16.28 -17.82 -3.58
CA ALA A 57 16.62 -17.37 -2.23
C ALA A 57 15.41 -17.22 -1.29
N THR A 58 14.19 -17.44 -1.79
CA THR A 58 12.91 -17.34 -1.04
C THR A 58 12.95 -18.00 0.34
N CYS A 59 13.64 -19.14 0.46
CA CYS A 59 13.78 -19.93 1.68
C CYS A 59 15.25 -20.11 2.12
N SER A 60 16.13 -19.19 1.70
CA SER A 60 17.54 -19.29 2.05
C SER A 60 17.73 -19.16 3.57
N PRO A 61 18.51 -20.04 4.23
CA PRO A 61 18.84 -19.88 5.65
C PRO A 61 19.70 -18.64 5.91
N THR A 62 20.28 -18.03 4.88
CA THR A 62 21.06 -16.79 4.99
C THR A 62 20.20 -15.53 4.84
N ALA A 63 18.90 -15.67 4.55
CA ALA A 63 17.97 -14.55 4.54
C ALA A 63 17.72 -14.10 5.98
N LEU A 64 18.19 -12.91 6.33
CA LEU A 64 18.11 -12.36 7.67
C LEU A 64 16.77 -11.67 7.92
N VAL A 65 16.21 -11.03 6.89
CA VAL A 65 14.92 -10.35 6.93
C VAL A 65 14.15 -10.65 5.65
N HIS A 66 12.89 -11.04 5.80
CA HIS A 66 11.94 -11.18 4.70
C HIS A 66 11.01 -9.96 4.69
N VAL A 67 10.99 -9.24 3.58
CA VAL A 67 10.14 -8.06 3.37
C VAL A 67 9.04 -8.41 2.39
N ALA A 68 7.78 -8.20 2.75
CA ALA A 68 6.64 -8.39 1.87
C ALA A 68 6.03 -7.04 1.47
N MET A 69 5.75 -6.84 0.18
CA MET A 69 5.17 -5.60 -0.34
C MET A 69 4.21 -5.90 -1.48
N THR A 70 3.17 -5.09 -1.64
CA THR A 70 2.40 -5.08 -2.88
C THR A 70 3.13 -4.26 -3.95
N LEU A 71 3.02 -4.66 -5.20
CA LEU A 71 3.65 -3.99 -6.34
C LEU A 71 2.63 -3.80 -7.46
N ASP A 72 2.40 -2.55 -7.85
CA ASP A 72 1.58 -2.17 -9.00
C ASP A 72 2.20 -0.98 -9.75
N VAL A 73 1.77 -0.76 -10.99
CA VAL A 73 2.33 0.26 -11.87
C VAL A 73 2.09 1.68 -11.35
N GLU A 74 0.97 1.95 -10.68
CA GLU A 74 0.60 3.28 -10.20
C GLU A 74 1.44 3.71 -8.99
N TYR A 75 1.76 2.75 -8.11
CA TYR A 75 2.58 2.95 -6.92
C TYR A 75 4.03 2.51 -7.11
N LEU A 76 4.44 2.14 -8.33
CA LEU A 76 5.77 1.63 -8.62
C LEU A 76 6.85 2.62 -8.17
N ARG A 77 6.70 3.91 -8.50
CA ARG A 77 7.66 4.96 -8.09
C ARG A 77 7.86 5.05 -6.58
N GLY A 78 6.80 4.91 -5.80
CA GLY A 78 6.89 4.82 -4.34
C GLY A 78 7.60 3.54 -3.89
N SER A 79 7.26 2.41 -4.51
CA SER A 79 7.86 1.11 -4.21
C SER A 79 9.37 1.11 -4.45
N MET A 80 9.85 1.74 -5.54
CA MET A 80 11.29 1.90 -5.82
C MET A 80 12.00 2.66 -4.70
N ALA A 81 11.42 3.78 -4.24
CA ALA A 81 11.97 4.57 -3.16
C ALA A 81 11.98 3.81 -1.82
N ALA A 82 10.91 3.07 -1.52
CA ALA A 82 10.83 2.23 -0.34
C ALA A 82 11.91 1.13 -0.35
N ILE A 83 12.06 0.38 -1.45
CA ILE A 83 13.11 -0.65 -1.63
C ILE A 83 14.50 -0.03 -1.42
N LEU A 84 14.78 1.10 -2.10
CA LEU A 84 16.06 1.79 -1.96
C LEU A 84 16.32 2.22 -0.52
N SER A 85 15.32 2.75 0.18
CA SER A 85 15.45 3.16 1.58
C SER A 85 15.76 1.98 2.51
N VAL A 86 15.13 0.82 2.30
CA VAL A 86 15.44 -0.40 3.08
C VAL A 86 16.91 -0.77 2.88
N LEU A 87 17.37 -0.84 1.63
CA LEU A 87 18.73 -1.25 1.28
C LEU A 87 19.79 -0.25 1.77
N GLN A 88 19.48 1.04 1.73
CA GLN A 88 20.41 2.08 2.14
C GLN A 88 20.62 2.13 3.66
N HIS A 89 19.59 1.83 4.46
CA HIS A 89 19.62 2.02 5.91
C HIS A 89 19.82 0.75 6.73
N THR A 90 19.63 -0.44 6.14
CA THR A 90 19.98 -1.69 6.82
C THR A 90 21.48 -1.93 6.76
N SER A 91 22.05 -2.46 7.84
CA SER A 91 23.47 -2.86 7.83
C SER A 91 23.73 -4.18 7.09
N CYS A 92 22.69 -4.94 6.73
CA CYS A 92 22.78 -6.21 6.00
C CYS A 92 21.94 -6.23 4.70
N PRO A 93 22.16 -5.31 3.74
CA PRO A 93 21.30 -5.14 2.57
C PRO A 93 21.28 -6.35 1.64
N GLN A 94 22.37 -7.11 1.58
CA GLN A 94 22.48 -8.30 0.75
C GLN A 94 21.86 -9.54 1.42
N SER A 95 21.38 -9.43 2.66
CA SER A 95 20.68 -10.49 3.39
C SER A 95 19.19 -10.19 3.59
N VAL A 96 18.62 -9.28 2.80
CA VAL A 96 17.18 -9.00 2.78
C VAL A 96 16.54 -9.69 1.56
N GLN A 97 15.53 -10.51 1.79
CA GLN A 97 14.73 -11.14 0.74
C GLN A 97 13.42 -10.37 0.56
N PHE A 98 13.15 -9.89 -0.66
CA PHE A 98 11.88 -9.24 -0.98
C PHE A 98 10.87 -10.23 -1.57
N HIS A 99 9.61 -10.13 -1.14
CA HIS A 99 8.46 -10.85 -1.63
C HIS A 99 7.43 -9.83 -2.14
N PHE A 100 7.39 -9.63 -3.44
CA PHE A 100 6.43 -8.73 -4.07
C PHE A 100 5.16 -9.47 -4.45
N VAL A 101 4.01 -8.86 -4.21
CA VAL A 101 2.72 -9.38 -4.60
C VAL A 101 2.10 -8.45 -5.64
N ALA A 102 1.78 -8.97 -6.82
CA ALA A 102 1.23 -8.18 -7.92
C ALA A 102 0.11 -8.94 -8.64
N SER A 103 -0.95 -8.24 -9.04
CA SER A 103 -2.06 -8.84 -9.79
C SER A 103 -1.84 -8.78 -11.30
N THR A 104 -1.20 -7.73 -11.80
CA THR A 104 -1.06 -7.48 -13.24
C THR A 104 0.33 -6.95 -13.60
N SER A 105 0.65 -6.91 -14.89
CA SER A 105 1.91 -6.36 -15.41
C SER A 105 3.19 -7.03 -14.89
N LEU A 106 3.11 -8.29 -14.46
CA LEU A 106 4.23 -9.04 -13.86
C LEU A 106 5.53 -8.98 -14.68
N PRO A 107 5.53 -9.17 -16.02
CA PRO A 107 6.77 -9.08 -16.81
C PRO A 107 7.42 -7.70 -16.75
N TYR A 108 6.61 -6.63 -16.84
CA TYR A 108 7.10 -5.25 -16.77
C TYR A 108 7.64 -4.92 -15.38
N LEU A 109 6.90 -5.30 -14.33
CA LEU A 109 7.33 -5.11 -12.94
C LEU A 109 8.64 -5.85 -12.67
N ASN A 110 8.74 -7.12 -13.09
CA ASN A 110 9.96 -7.92 -12.93
C ASN A 110 11.16 -7.29 -13.65
N SER A 111 10.98 -6.90 -14.93
CA SER A 111 12.03 -6.25 -15.71
C SER A 111 12.49 -4.94 -15.05
N THR A 112 11.55 -4.12 -14.57
CA THR A 112 11.85 -2.82 -13.94
C THR A 112 12.60 -2.97 -12.63
N ILE A 113 12.19 -3.91 -11.76
CA ILE A 113 12.92 -4.18 -10.51
C ILE A 113 14.31 -4.73 -10.83
N SER A 114 14.41 -5.69 -11.76
CA SER A 114 15.68 -6.32 -12.13
C SER A 114 16.68 -5.32 -12.73
N SER A 115 16.21 -4.40 -13.57
CA SER A 115 17.08 -3.39 -14.19
C SER A 115 17.51 -2.30 -13.20
N SER A 116 16.64 -1.93 -12.27
CA SER A 116 16.92 -0.86 -11.32
C SER A 116 17.70 -1.36 -10.10
N PHE A 117 17.55 -2.63 -9.73
CA PHE A 117 18.24 -3.26 -8.61
C PHE A 117 18.81 -4.62 -9.03
N PRO A 118 19.86 -4.66 -9.88
CA PRO A 118 20.39 -5.91 -10.44
C PRO A 118 20.96 -6.87 -9.38
N TYR A 119 21.25 -6.37 -8.18
CA TYR A 119 21.77 -7.12 -7.04
C TYR A 119 20.67 -7.57 -6.05
N LEU A 120 19.40 -7.22 -6.28
CA LEU A 120 18.31 -7.49 -5.34
C LEU A 120 17.90 -8.95 -5.36
N SER A 121 17.78 -9.56 -4.17
CA SER A 121 17.14 -10.85 -4.02
C SER A 121 15.64 -10.67 -3.83
N PHE A 122 14.85 -11.03 -4.84
CA PHE A 122 13.40 -10.88 -4.80
C PHE A 122 12.64 -11.99 -5.53
N ARG A 123 11.35 -12.09 -5.23
CA ARG A 123 10.38 -12.88 -5.98
C ARG A 123 9.07 -12.13 -6.12
N ILE A 124 8.45 -12.18 -7.29
CA ILE A 124 7.10 -11.67 -7.52
C ILE A 124 6.11 -12.84 -7.53
N TYR A 125 5.06 -12.72 -6.72
CA TYR A 125 3.96 -13.66 -6.62
C TYR A 125 2.72 -13.05 -7.27
N HIS A 126 2.02 -13.85 -8.07
CA HIS A 126 0.75 -13.44 -8.66
C HIS A 126 -0.35 -13.46 -7.61
N PHE A 127 -1.09 -12.37 -7.48
CA PHE A 127 -2.32 -12.31 -6.70
C PHE A 127 -3.53 -12.41 -7.62
N ASP A 128 -4.36 -13.43 -7.40
CA ASP A 128 -5.61 -13.58 -8.13
C ASP A 128 -6.69 -12.68 -7.50
N ASP A 129 -7.01 -11.59 -8.20
CA ASP A 129 -8.03 -10.63 -7.79
C ASP A 129 -9.41 -11.28 -7.57
N SER A 130 -9.68 -12.44 -8.18
CA SER A 130 -10.95 -13.16 -8.02
C SER A 130 -11.21 -13.58 -6.57
N LEU A 131 -10.16 -13.83 -5.79
CA LEU A 131 -10.23 -14.20 -4.36
C LEU A 131 -10.97 -13.17 -3.51
N VAL A 132 -10.84 -11.87 -3.85
CA VAL A 132 -11.37 -10.76 -3.05
C VAL A 132 -12.44 -9.95 -3.76
N SER A 133 -12.50 -9.98 -5.09
CA SER A 133 -13.45 -9.18 -5.88
C SER A 133 -14.91 -9.34 -5.42
N GLY A 134 -15.30 -10.56 -5.05
CA GLY A 134 -16.63 -10.89 -4.53
C GLY A 134 -16.88 -10.44 -3.08
N LEU A 135 -15.85 -10.01 -2.35
CA LEU A 135 -15.91 -9.66 -0.93
C LEU A 135 -15.80 -8.15 -0.67
N ILE A 136 -15.25 -7.40 -1.62
CA ILE A 136 -15.03 -5.96 -1.47
C ILE A 136 -16.35 -5.19 -1.53
N SER A 137 -16.55 -4.31 -0.55
CA SER A 137 -17.63 -3.34 -0.53
C SER A 137 -17.08 -1.95 -0.83
N THR A 138 -17.86 -1.12 -1.52
CA THR A 138 -17.48 0.26 -1.83
C THR A 138 -17.09 1.04 -0.58
N SER A 139 -15.89 1.61 -0.59
CA SER A 139 -15.32 2.42 0.50
C SER A 139 -15.53 3.91 0.26
N ILE A 140 -15.19 4.75 1.24
CA ILE A 140 -15.20 6.22 1.07
C ILE A 140 -14.26 6.74 -0.03
N ARG A 141 -13.34 5.90 -0.51
CA ARG A 141 -12.36 6.21 -1.55
C ARG A 141 -12.24 5.02 -2.50
N ALA A 142 -12.48 5.22 -3.79
CA ALA A 142 -12.36 4.16 -4.79
C ALA A 142 -10.97 3.48 -4.82
N ALA A 143 -9.91 4.23 -4.52
CA ALA A 143 -8.55 3.68 -4.41
C ALA A 143 -8.41 2.61 -3.30
N LEU A 144 -9.30 2.60 -2.29
CA LEU A 144 -9.31 1.60 -1.22
C LEU A 144 -10.00 0.28 -1.65
N ASP A 145 -10.78 0.31 -2.72
CA ASP A 145 -11.53 -0.85 -3.23
C ASP A 145 -10.69 -1.73 -4.17
N ARG A 146 -9.43 -1.38 -4.40
CA ARG A 146 -8.54 -2.18 -5.25
C ARG A 146 -8.24 -3.53 -4.61
N PRO A 147 -8.41 -4.66 -5.34
CA PRO A 147 -8.09 -6.00 -4.85
C PRO A 147 -6.72 -6.11 -4.18
N LEU A 148 -5.69 -5.50 -4.78
CA LEU A 148 -4.33 -5.58 -4.27
C LEU A 148 -4.16 -5.00 -2.85
N ASN A 149 -5.02 -4.07 -2.40
CA ASN A 149 -4.99 -3.58 -1.01
C ASN A 149 -5.34 -4.66 0.02
N TYR A 150 -6.01 -5.74 -0.42
CA TYR A 150 -6.41 -6.87 0.41
C TYR A 150 -5.39 -8.01 0.37
N ALA A 151 -4.42 -7.99 -0.56
CA ALA A 151 -3.42 -9.05 -0.71
C ALA A 151 -2.60 -9.32 0.56
N ARG A 152 -2.45 -8.31 1.44
CA ARG A 152 -1.82 -8.45 2.76
C ARG A 152 -2.52 -9.48 3.67
N SER A 153 -3.83 -9.68 3.50
CA SER A 153 -4.61 -10.73 4.20
C SER A 153 -4.30 -12.15 3.71
N TYR A 154 -3.67 -12.28 2.54
CA TYR A 154 -3.42 -13.54 1.84
C TYR A 154 -1.93 -13.92 1.84
N LEU A 155 -1.04 -13.13 2.45
CA LEU A 155 0.40 -13.40 2.45
C LEU A 155 0.74 -14.82 2.91
N ALA A 156 0.06 -15.32 3.94
CA ALA A 156 0.25 -16.67 4.44
C ALA A 156 -0.12 -17.77 3.42
N GLN A 157 -1.07 -17.49 2.52
CA GLN A 157 -1.47 -18.42 1.46
C GLN A 157 -0.62 -18.24 0.18
N ILE A 158 -0.13 -17.03 -0.06
CA ILE A 158 0.66 -16.67 -1.25
C ILE A 158 2.12 -17.12 -1.10
N LEU A 159 2.72 -16.89 0.07
CA LEU A 159 4.12 -17.24 0.34
C LEU A 159 4.22 -18.73 0.68
N PRO A 160 5.34 -19.41 0.32
CA PRO A 160 5.49 -20.84 0.53
C PRO A 160 5.30 -21.23 2.00
N ASP A 161 4.72 -22.40 2.21
CA ASP A 161 4.54 -22.94 3.56
C ASP A 161 5.90 -23.33 4.18
N GLY A 162 6.05 -23.08 5.47
CA GLY A 162 7.28 -23.33 6.23
C GLY A 162 8.46 -22.38 5.93
N CYS A 163 8.41 -21.56 4.87
CA CYS A 163 9.44 -20.55 4.62
C CYS A 163 8.99 -19.41 3.66
N PRO A 164 9.13 -18.13 4.06
CA PRO A 164 9.48 -17.68 5.40
C PRO A 164 8.36 -17.95 6.43
N SER A 165 8.74 -18.14 7.69
CA SER A 165 7.80 -18.20 8.81
C SER A 165 7.38 -16.81 9.29
N ARG A 166 8.16 -15.78 8.98
CA ARG A 166 7.93 -14.39 9.39
C ARG A 166 8.28 -13.41 8.30
N VAL A 167 7.49 -12.35 8.16
CA VAL A 167 7.75 -11.23 7.25
C VAL A 167 7.53 -9.88 7.92
N VAL A 168 8.25 -8.86 7.43
CA VAL A 168 7.89 -7.45 7.63
C VAL A 168 7.10 -7.00 6.41
N TYR A 169 5.82 -6.73 6.58
CA TYR A 169 4.98 -6.14 5.54
C TYR A 169 5.15 -4.62 5.52
N LEU A 170 5.39 -4.07 4.34
CA LEU A 170 5.57 -2.64 4.08
C LEU A 170 4.65 -2.19 2.92
N ASP A 171 3.90 -1.10 3.12
CA ASP A 171 3.18 -0.41 2.04
C ASP A 171 4.18 0.29 1.09
N SER A 172 3.70 0.70 -0.09
CA SER A 172 4.54 1.25 -1.18
C SER A 172 4.87 2.74 -1.03
N ASP A 173 4.33 3.42 -0.03
CA ASP A 173 4.40 4.88 0.15
C ASP A 173 5.11 5.27 1.46
N LEU A 174 6.25 4.62 1.72
CA LEU A 174 7.05 4.84 2.91
C LEU A 174 8.55 4.93 2.61
N LEU A 175 9.31 5.41 3.60
CA LEU A 175 10.77 5.37 3.64
C LEU A 175 11.24 4.88 5.00
N LEU A 176 12.22 3.98 4.99
CA LEU A 176 12.99 3.65 6.19
C LEU A 176 14.16 4.61 6.33
N VAL A 177 14.49 4.95 7.57
CA VAL A 177 15.67 5.75 7.95
C VAL A 177 16.43 5.10 9.13
N ASP A 178 16.18 3.80 9.36
CA ASP A 178 16.76 3.00 10.43
C ASP A 178 16.87 1.53 9.96
N ASP A 179 17.60 0.71 10.70
CA ASP A 179 17.90 -0.67 10.32
C ASP A 179 16.67 -1.60 10.52
N ILE A 180 16.09 -2.06 9.41
CA ILE A 180 14.88 -2.92 9.38
C ILE A 180 14.99 -4.19 10.22
N ARG A 181 16.22 -4.67 10.52
CA ARG A 181 16.42 -5.85 11.37
C ARG A 181 15.84 -5.64 12.76
N HIS A 182 15.88 -4.41 13.28
CA HIS A 182 15.28 -4.08 14.56
C HIS A 182 13.76 -4.27 14.54
N LEU A 183 13.09 -3.81 13.48
CA LEU A 183 11.66 -4.05 13.30
C LEU A 183 11.36 -5.55 13.14
N ALA A 184 12.09 -6.25 12.28
CA ALA A 184 11.94 -7.70 12.07
C ALA A 184 12.14 -8.54 13.35
N SER A 185 13.02 -8.08 14.24
CA SER A 185 13.31 -8.72 15.53
C SER A 185 12.24 -8.49 16.62
N THR A 186 11.17 -7.74 16.31
CA THR A 186 10.06 -7.53 17.25
C THR A 186 9.56 -8.86 17.81
N SER A 187 9.50 -8.95 19.13
CA SER A 187 9.06 -10.15 19.81
C SER A 187 7.54 -10.26 19.81
N LEU A 188 7.05 -11.45 19.46
CA LEU A 188 5.65 -11.83 19.54
C LEU A 188 5.46 -12.72 20.78
N PHE A 189 5.63 -12.10 21.97
CA PHE A 189 5.85 -12.77 23.25
C PHE A 189 4.79 -13.81 23.63
N GLU A 190 3.52 -13.58 23.32
CA GLU A 190 2.45 -14.53 23.65
C GLU A 190 2.32 -15.57 22.52
N SER A 191 2.04 -16.83 22.87
CA SER A 191 1.95 -17.92 21.88
C SER A 191 0.91 -17.68 20.80
N GLU A 192 -0.15 -16.92 21.12
CA GLU A 192 -1.25 -16.58 20.23
C GLU A 192 -1.07 -15.25 19.48
N THR A 193 -0.03 -14.46 19.79
CA THR A 193 0.23 -13.21 19.06
C THR A 193 0.77 -13.52 17.67
N VAL A 194 0.06 -13.10 16.64
CA VAL A 194 0.40 -13.38 15.23
C VAL A 194 1.02 -12.18 14.52
N LEU A 195 0.78 -10.99 15.06
CA LEU A 195 1.09 -9.73 14.40
C LEU A 195 1.64 -8.72 15.41
N ALA A 196 2.55 -7.87 14.98
CA ALA A 196 2.97 -6.67 15.69
C ALA A 196 2.89 -5.43 14.79
N ALA A 197 2.46 -4.31 15.36
CA ALA A 197 2.41 -3.01 14.70
C ALA A 197 2.36 -1.88 15.74
N PRO A 198 2.68 -0.62 15.36
CA PRO A 198 2.49 0.53 16.24
C PRO A 198 1.00 0.79 16.55
N GLU A 199 0.64 0.81 17.83
CA GLU A 199 -0.73 1.04 18.31
C GLU A 199 -0.97 2.48 18.76
N TYR A 200 -2.02 3.11 18.23
CA TYR A 200 -2.42 4.50 18.51
C TYR A 200 -3.70 4.52 19.34
N CYS A 201 -3.59 4.23 20.63
CA CYS A 201 -4.73 4.15 21.55
C CYS A 201 -5.42 5.51 21.83
N ASN A 202 -4.79 6.62 21.47
CA ASN A 202 -5.40 7.96 21.58
C ASN A 202 -6.35 8.29 20.42
N ALA A 203 -6.33 7.50 19.34
CA ALA A 203 -7.27 7.68 18.24
C ALA A 203 -8.68 7.27 18.70
N ASN A 204 -9.69 8.02 18.27
CA ASN A 204 -11.06 7.64 18.54
C ASN A 204 -11.42 6.38 17.71
N PHE A 205 -11.35 5.22 18.36
CA PHE A 205 -11.57 3.92 17.72
C PHE A 205 -12.98 3.76 17.14
N THR A 206 -13.95 4.52 17.63
CA THR A 206 -15.33 4.47 17.11
C THR A 206 -15.44 4.91 15.65
N PHE A 207 -14.53 5.75 15.15
CA PHE A 207 -14.54 6.25 13.76
C PHE A 207 -14.22 5.20 12.70
N TYR A 208 -13.73 4.02 13.08
CA TYR A 208 -13.39 2.96 12.12
C TYR A 208 -14.60 2.07 11.75
N PHE A 209 -15.73 2.25 12.43
CA PHE A 209 -16.96 1.48 12.24
C PHE A 209 -18.19 2.39 12.19
N THR A 210 -19.24 1.94 11.50
CA THR A 210 -20.48 2.72 11.35
C THR A 210 -21.35 2.65 12.61
N SER A 211 -22.35 3.53 12.69
CA SER A 211 -23.38 3.45 13.73
C SER A 211 -24.09 2.10 13.76
N ASN A 212 -24.29 1.46 12.59
CA ASN A 212 -24.89 0.12 12.49
C ASN A 212 -24.06 -0.96 13.20
N PHE A 213 -22.73 -0.83 13.22
CA PHE A 213 -21.87 -1.74 13.97
C PHE A 213 -22.07 -1.54 15.47
N TRP A 214 -21.95 -0.29 15.94
CA TRP A 214 -21.99 0.04 17.36
C TRP A 214 -23.37 -0.15 18.01
N SER A 215 -24.46 0.06 17.25
CA SER A 215 -25.83 -0.14 17.75
C SER A 215 -26.24 -1.60 17.79
N ASN A 216 -25.50 -2.51 17.14
CA ASN A 216 -25.77 -3.94 17.17
C ASN A 216 -25.02 -4.60 18.35
N PRO A 217 -25.72 -5.13 19.37
CA PRO A 217 -25.08 -5.71 20.56
C PRO A 217 -24.18 -6.90 20.22
N VAL A 218 -24.57 -7.74 19.25
CA VAL A 218 -23.78 -8.91 18.85
C VAL A 218 -22.46 -8.50 18.21
N LEU A 219 -22.46 -7.44 17.40
CA LEU A 219 -21.27 -6.97 16.70
C LEU A 219 -20.33 -6.19 17.63
N SER A 220 -20.88 -5.27 18.42
CA SER A 220 -20.10 -4.44 19.35
C SER A 220 -19.40 -5.25 20.44
N MET A 221 -19.98 -6.38 20.89
CA MET A 221 -19.34 -7.34 21.79
C MET A 221 -18.02 -7.93 21.25
N THR A 222 -17.73 -7.79 19.95
CA THR A 222 -16.45 -8.25 19.35
C THR A 222 -15.23 -7.70 20.10
N PHE A 223 -15.31 -6.47 20.60
CA PHE A 223 -14.23 -5.79 21.32
C PHE A 223 -14.33 -5.89 22.84
N GLU A 224 -15.35 -6.59 23.38
CA GLU A 224 -15.51 -6.75 24.81
C GLU A 224 -14.29 -7.45 25.43
N GLY A 225 -13.82 -6.91 26.56
CA GLY A 225 -12.61 -7.38 27.25
C GLY A 225 -11.29 -7.08 26.52
N ARG A 226 -11.30 -6.40 25.36
CA ARG A 226 -10.08 -6.01 24.64
C ARG A 226 -9.75 -4.56 24.90
N LYS A 227 -8.47 -4.24 25.09
CA LYS A 227 -7.96 -2.88 24.94
C LYS A 227 -7.74 -2.58 23.45
N ALA A 228 -8.84 -2.43 22.71
CA ALA A 228 -8.80 -2.24 21.26
C ALA A 228 -8.24 -0.85 20.90
N CYS A 229 -7.10 -0.83 20.21
CA CYS A 229 -6.48 0.38 19.70
C CYS A 229 -6.41 0.35 18.16
N TYR A 230 -6.39 1.53 17.55
CA TYR A 230 -6.08 1.64 16.13
C TYR A 230 -4.62 1.25 15.89
N PHE A 231 -4.36 0.45 14.86
CA PHE A 231 -3.03 0.32 14.29
C PHE A 231 -3.13 0.45 12.77
N ASN A 232 -2.11 1.02 12.16
CA ASN A 232 -2.02 1.13 10.71
C ASN A 232 -1.52 -0.19 10.11
N THR A 233 -2.15 -0.66 9.04
CA THR A 233 -1.86 -1.97 8.41
C THR A 233 -0.78 -1.89 7.32
N GLY A 234 -0.09 -0.76 7.18
CA GLY A 234 0.97 -0.56 6.19
C GLY A 234 2.38 -0.84 6.69
N VAL A 235 2.54 -1.09 8.00
CA VAL A 235 3.80 -1.55 8.60
C VAL A 235 3.46 -2.60 9.65
N MET A 236 3.77 -3.86 9.37
CA MET A 236 3.42 -4.98 10.25
C MET A 236 4.52 -6.03 10.28
N VAL A 237 4.79 -6.62 11.44
CA VAL A 237 5.56 -7.86 11.55
C VAL A 237 4.57 -9.00 11.68
N ILE A 238 4.60 -9.97 10.78
CA ILE A 238 3.61 -11.04 10.67
C ILE A 238 4.30 -12.39 10.81
N ASP A 239 3.81 -13.21 11.74
CA ASP A 239 4.14 -14.62 11.83
C ASP A 239 3.19 -15.43 10.95
N LEU A 240 3.70 -15.88 9.80
CA LEU A 240 2.91 -16.56 8.77
C LEU A 240 2.48 -17.95 9.24
N ASP A 241 3.27 -18.64 10.05
CA ASP A 241 2.91 -19.98 10.53
C ASP A 241 1.77 -19.92 11.54
N ARG A 242 1.85 -18.98 12.50
CA ARG A 242 0.74 -18.72 13.42
C ARG A 242 -0.49 -18.20 12.67
N TRP A 243 -0.29 -17.41 11.61
CA TRP A 243 -1.38 -16.93 10.75
C TRP A 243 -2.13 -18.09 10.08
N ARG A 244 -1.39 -19.04 9.47
CA ARG A 244 -1.97 -20.26 8.87
C ARG A 244 -2.68 -21.10 9.91
N LYS A 245 -2.00 -21.42 11.02
CA LYS A 245 -2.54 -22.26 12.10
C LYS A 245 -3.83 -21.69 12.67
N GLY A 246 -3.93 -20.37 12.80
CA GLY A 246 -5.10 -19.71 13.35
C GLY A 246 -6.21 -19.39 12.34
N GLY A 247 -6.04 -19.70 11.04
CA GLY A 247 -7.04 -19.42 10.00
C GLY A 247 -7.45 -17.95 9.94
N TYR A 248 -6.46 -17.05 9.99
CA TYR A 248 -6.72 -15.60 10.10
C TYR A 248 -7.21 -14.97 8.80
N THR A 249 -6.85 -15.54 7.64
CA THR A 249 -7.40 -15.11 6.35
C THR A 249 -8.92 -15.32 6.32
N GLU A 250 -9.38 -16.51 6.70
CA GLU A 250 -10.80 -16.86 6.71
C GLU A 250 -11.59 -16.03 7.75
N LYS A 251 -10.96 -15.68 8.88
CA LYS A 251 -11.55 -14.77 9.88
C LYS A 251 -11.76 -13.36 9.32
N ILE A 252 -10.80 -12.86 8.53
CA ILE A 252 -10.91 -11.56 7.85
C ILE A 252 -12.03 -11.63 6.79
N GLU A 253 -12.05 -12.67 5.97
CA GLU A 253 -13.07 -12.85 4.92
C GLU A 253 -14.49 -12.87 5.50
N LYS A 254 -14.72 -13.56 6.62
CA LYS A 254 -16.02 -13.57 7.32
C LYS A 254 -16.51 -12.16 7.68
N TRP A 255 -15.61 -11.27 8.10
CA TRP A 255 -15.97 -9.88 8.36
C TRP A 255 -16.25 -9.10 7.08
N MET A 256 -15.53 -9.38 5.99
CA MET A 256 -15.79 -8.80 4.68
C MET A 256 -17.13 -9.25 4.09
N GLU A 257 -17.51 -10.52 4.27
CA GLU A 257 -18.83 -11.04 3.89
C GLU A 257 -19.96 -10.37 4.69
N LEU A 258 -19.76 -10.21 6.00
CA LEU A 258 -20.74 -9.54 6.86
C LEU A 258 -20.91 -8.07 6.48
N GLN A 259 -19.81 -7.39 6.15
CA GLN A 259 -19.81 -6.02 5.67
C GLN A 259 -20.73 -5.82 4.46
N LYS A 260 -20.75 -6.77 3.50
CA LYS A 260 -21.62 -6.68 2.33
C LYS A 260 -23.11 -6.65 2.69
N LYS A 261 -23.48 -7.27 3.80
CA LYS A 261 -24.87 -7.39 4.26
C LYS A 261 -25.28 -6.23 5.16
N LEU A 262 -24.40 -5.78 6.06
CA LEU A 262 -24.76 -4.86 7.16
C LEU A 262 -24.12 -3.47 7.06
N ARG A 263 -23.11 -3.27 6.21
CA ARG A 263 -22.37 -2.01 6.06
C ARG A 263 -21.90 -1.46 7.41
N ILE A 264 -20.98 -2.18 8.03
CA ILE A 264 -20.43 -1.96 9.37
C ILE A 264 -19.16 -1.10 9.39
N TYR A 265 -18.54 -0.81 8.25
CA TYR A 265 -17.38 0.09 8.13
C TYR A 265 -17.24 0.67 6.70
N GLU A 266 -16.30 1.61 6.48
CA GLU A 266 -16.12 2.27 5.16
C GLU A 266 -14.65 2.49 4.74
N LEU A 267 -13.68 1.93 5.47
CA LEU A 267 -12.24 2.23 5.32
C LEU A 267 -11.44 1.09 4.62
N GLY A 268 -12.03 0.44 3.63
CA GLY A 268 -11.35 -0.58 2.81
C GLY A 268 -10.91 -1.81 3.61
N SER A 269 -9.65 -2.22 3.44
CA SER A 269 -9.07 -3.42 4.06
C SER A 269 -8.69 -3.25 5.53
N LEU A 270 -8.66 -2.03 6.08
CA LEU A 270 -8.25 -1.78 7.46
C LEU A 270 -9.25 -2.30 8.52
N PRO A 271 -10.56 -2.01 8.47
CA PRO A 271 -11.49 -2.43 9.52
C PRO A 271 -11.56 -3.96 9.77
N PRO A 272 -11.51 -4.84 8.75
CA PRO A 272 -11.39 -6.28 8.96
C PRO A 272 -10.18 -6.68 9.81
N PHE A 273 -9.02 -6.03 9.61
CA PHE A 273 -7.86 -6.24 10.47
C PHE A 273 -8.14 -5.81 11.91
N LEU A 274 -8.76 -4.64 12.11
CA LEU A 274 -9.08 -4.16 13.45
C LEU A 274 -10.05 -5.11 14.17
N LEU A 275 -11.08 -5.62 13.49
CA LEU A 275 -12.04 -6.58 14.05
C LEU A 275 -11.36 -7.87 14.55
N VAL A 276 -10.38 -8.34 13.80
CA VAL A 276 -9.65 -9.58 14.12
C VAL A 276 -8.58 -9.35 15.18
N PHE A 277 -7.82 -8.25 15.10
CA PHE A 277 -6.55 -8.09 15.81
C PHE A 277 -6.50 -6.97 16.85
N ALA A 278 -7.38 -5.96 16.84
CA ALA A 278 -7.27 -4.85 17.78
C ALA A 278 -7.31 -5.34 19.24
N GLY A 279 -6.30 -4.95 20.02
CA GLY A 279 -6.08 -5.42 21.40
C GLY A 279 -5.52 -6.84 21.52
N LYS A 280 -4.98 -7.43 20.44
CA LYS A 280 -4.39 -8.79 20.39
C LYS A 280 -3.05 -8.84 19.63
N ILE A 281 -2.39 -7.70 19.44
CA ILE A 281 -1.11 -7.60 18.74
C ILE A 281 0.02 -7.29 19.70
N ALA A 282 1.25 -7.62 19.32
CA ALA A 282 2.42 -7.10 20.01
C ALA A 282 2.63 -5.63 19.64
N ASN A 283 3.01 -4.84 20.64
CA ASN A 283 3.27 -3.41 20.44
C ASN A 283 4.63 -3.19 19.78
N VAL A 284 4.67 -2.28 18.81
CA VAL A 284 5.90 -1.77 18.18
C VAL A 284 6.00 -0.28 18.51
N ASP A 285 7.22 0.19 18.76
CA ASP A 285 7.47 1.62 18.99
C ASP A 285 6.96 2.49 17.82
N HIS A 286 6.33 3.62 18.14
CA HIS A 286 5.75 4.54 17.16
C HIS A 286 6.76 5.11 16.17
N LYS A 287 8.07 5.09 16.50
CA LYS A 287 9.13 5.47 15.56
C LYS A 287 9.08 4.70 14.24
N TRP A 288 8.53 3.48 14.26
CA TRP A 288 8.42 2.60 13.10
C TRP A 288 7.23 2.91 12.18
N ASN A 289 6.41 3.92 12.47
CA ASN A 289 5.35 4.30 11.55
C ASN A 289 4.90 5.76 11.75
N GLN A 290 5.69 6.71 11.26
CA GLN A 290 5.25 8.12 11.17
C GLN A 290 4.20 8.29 10.06
N HIS A 291 3.00 7.76 10.32
CA HIS A 291 1.91 7.69 9.36
C HIS A 291 1.16 9.01 9.23
N GLY A 292 0.43 9.16 8.12
CA GLY A 292 -0.43 10.30 7.85
C GLY A 292 0.25 11.43 7.06
N LEU A 293 1.49 11.25 6.60
CA LEU A 293 2.24 12.27 5.84
C LEU A 293 1.60 12.58 4.47
N GLY A 294 0.73 11.67 4.00
CA GLY A 294 -0.12 11.91 2.84
C GLY A 294 -1.27 12.89 3.07
N GLY A 295 -1.34 13.51 4.25
CA GLY A 295 -2.30 14.55 4.59
C GLY A 295 -3.68 14.02 4.95
N ASP A 296 -4.59 14.96 5.24
CA ASP A 296 -5.99 14.61 5.45
C ASP A 296 -6.64 14.08 4.15
N ASN A 297 -7.74 13.34 4.31
CA ASN A 297 -8.42 12.68 3.19
C ASN A 297 -9.15 13.66 2.23
N PHE A 298 -9.20 14.96 2.56
CA PHE A 298 -9.98 15.96 1.82
C PHE A 298 -9.08 16.89 0.98
N GLN A 299 -8.24 17.66 1.65
CA GLN A 299 -7.33 18.66 1.10
C GLN A 299 -5.90 18.13 0.92
N GLY A 300 -5.54 17.03 1.59
CA GLY A 300 -4.18 16.49 1.53
C GLY A 300 -3.15 17.45 2.12
N LEU A 301 -3.53 18.20 3.15
CA LEU A 301 -2.66 19.17 3.82
C LEU A 301 -1.38 18.51 4.35
N CYS A 302 -0.28 19.25 4.35
CA CYS A 302 0.97 18.79 4.94
C CYS A 302 0.78 18.54 6.44
N ARG A 303 1.34 17.44 6.94
CA ARG A 303 1.34 17.12 8.37
C ARG A 303 2.76 17.07 8.90
N ASN A 304 2.90 17.39 10.18
CA ASN A 304 4.15 17.22 10.91
C ASN A 304 4.30 15.77 11.39
N LEU A 305 5.52 15.42 11.78
CA LEU A 305 5.83 14.16 12.44
C LEU A 305 5.12 14.08 13.81
N HIS A 306 4.81 12.87 14.24
CA HIS A 306 4.43 12.60 15.62
C HIS A 306 5.65 12.86 16.53
N PRO A 307 5.46 13.24 17.80
CA PRO A 307 6.56 13.42 18.74
C PRO A 307 7.38 12.14 18.93
N GLY A 308 8.70 12.28 19.08
CA GLY A 308 9.62 11.18 19.37
C GLY A 308 10.62 10.87 18.25
N PRO A 309 11.40 9.80 18.40
CA PRO A 309 12.35 9.36 17.38
C PRO A 309 11.63 8.86 16.12
N VAL A 310 12.36 8.81 15.01
CA VAL A 310 11.83 8.41 13.70
C VAL A 310 12.73 7.36 13.07
N SER A 311 12.12 6.23 12.73
CA SER A 311 12.75 5.12 12.01
C SER A 311 12.08 4.86 10.65
N LEU A 312 10.83 5.28 10.48
CA LEU A 312 10.07 5.11 9.25
C LEU A 312 9.07 6.25 9.05
N LEU A 313 9.07 6.83 7.83
CA LEU A 313 8.16 7.86 7.35
C LEU A 313 7.11 7.24 6.43
N HIS A 314 5.82 7.54 6.62
CA HIS A 314 4.75 6.88 5.87
C HIS A 314 3.69 7.87 5.35
N TRP A 315 3.64 8.02 4.02
CA TRP A 315 2.68 8.86 3.29
C TRP A 315 1.31 8.22 3.12
N SER A 316 0.85 7.51 4.16
CA SER A 316 -0.51 7.00 4.25
C SER A 316 -1.49 8.16 4.10
N GLY A 317 -2.45 8.07 3.18
CA GLY A 317 -3.34 9.17 2.84
C GLY A 317 -3.51 9.33 1.34
N LYS A 318 -3.89 10.54 0.91
CA LYS A 318 -4.15 10.86 -0.51
C LYS A 318 -2.93 11.48 -1.19
N GLY A 319 -2.21 12.36 -0.50
CA GLY A 319 -1.02 13.02 -1.03
C GLY A 319 0.15 12.05 -1.08
N LYS A 320 0.65 11.79 -2.29
CA LYS A 320 1.87 11.00 -2.49
C LYS A 320 3.04 11.93 -2.79
N PRO A 321 4.24 11.66 -2.25
CA PRO A 321 5.37 12.58 -2.39
C PRO A 321 5.77 12.77 -3.85
N TRP A 322 5.76 11.70 -4.66
CA TRP A 322 6.01 11.79 -6.10
C TRP A 322 4.95 12.61 -6.86
N ALA A 323 3.68 12.47 -6.51
CA ALA A 323 2.61 13.23 -7.15
C ALA A 323 2.67 14.74 -6.78
N ARG A 324 3.07 15.05 -5.54
CA ARG A 324 3.30 16.43 -5.08
C ARG A 324 4.56 17.02 -5.72
N LEU A 325 5.60 16.22 -5.92
CA LEU A 325 6.82 16.59 -6.64
C LEU A 325 6.50 16.98 -8.09
N ASP A 326 5.81 16.12 -8.84
CA ASP A 326 5.44 16.38 -10.24
C ASP A 326 4.54 17.62 -10.37
N ALA A 327 3.69 17.86 -9.39
CA ALA A 327 2.81 19.02 -9.34
C ALA A 327 3.50 20.32 -8.87
N GLY A 328 4.80 20.28 -8.51
CA GLY A 328 5.52 21.43 -7.95
C GLY A 328 4.97 21.93 -6.60
N ARG A 329 4.33 21.05 -5.82
CA ARG A 329 3.64 21.38 -4.56
C ARG A 329 4.10 20.47 -3.41
N LEU A 330 5.41 20.42 -3.20
CA LEU A 330 6.02 19.63 -2.14
C LEU A 330 5.59 20.13 -0.75
N CYS A 331 5.22 19.19 0.12
CA CYS A 331 5.25 19.40 1.56
C CYS A 331 6.69 19.37 2.07
N PRO A 332 6.99 20.00 3.23
CA PRO A 332 8.35 20.02 3.77
C PRO A 332 8.99 18.63 3.89
N LEU A 333 8.24 17.64 4.36
CA LEU A 333 8.73 16.26 4.52
C LEU A 333 8.88 15.51 3.20
N ASP A 334 8.19 15.92 2.12
CA ASP A 334 8.34 15.29 0.81
C ASP A 334 9.78 15.48 0.28
N SER A 335 10.48 16.53 0.70
CA SER A 335 11.89 16.75 0.38
C SER A 335 12.82 15.62 0.89
N LEU A 336 12.43 14.91 1.95
CA LEU A 336 13.15 13.73 2.45
C LEU A 336 12.95 12.50 1.55
N TRP A 337 11.89 12.48 0.73
CA TRP A 337 11.61 11.42 -0.23
C TRP A 337 12.35 11.60 -1.55
N VAL A 338 12.55 12.85 -2.00
CA VAL A 338 13.20 13.18 -3.27
C VAL A 338 14.54 12.44 -3.52
N PRO A 339 15.45 12.29 -2.53
CA PRO A 339 16.71 11.57 -2.75
C PRO A 339 16.56 10.09 -3.14
N TYR A 340 15.41 9.48 -2.83
CA TYR A 340 15.12 8.08 -3.14
C TYR A 340 14.38 7.90 -4.47
N ASP A 341 14.08 8.99 -5.18
CA ASP A 341 13.36 8.95 -6.45
C ASP A 341 14.28 8.49 -7.58
N LEU A 342 14.08 7.26 -8.03
CA LEU A 342 14.83 6.67 -9.12
C LEU A 342 14.25 6.99 -10.51
N LEU A 343 13.11 7.67 -10.62
CA LEU A 343 12.49 7.96 -11.91
C LEU A 343 13.46 8.76 -12.81
N GLU A 344 13.64 8.31 -14.06
CA GLU A 344 14.41 9.05 -15.06
C GLU A 344 13.61 10.26 -15.55
N SER A 345 14.19 11.46 -15.44
CA SER A 345 13.57 12.65 -16.02
C SER A 345 13.66 12.57 -17.55
N THR A 346 12.52 12.69 -18.24
CA THR A 346 12.44 12.73 -19.71
C THR A 346 13.21 13.90 -20.34
N PHE A 347 13.64 14.88 -19.56
CA PHE A 347 14.41 16.05 -20.02
C PHE A 347 15.92 15.80 -20.22
N ALA A 348 16.47 14.66 -19.79
CA ALA A 348 17.90 14.40 -19.90
C ALA A 348 18.34 13.88 -21.29
N ASN A 349 17.41 13.48 -22.15
CA ASN A 349 17.71 12.91 -23.47
C ASN A 349 17.56 13.90 -24.65
N SER A 350 17.33 15.19 -24.38
CA SER A 350 17.23 16.22 -25.43
C SER A 350 18.51 17.06 -25.60
N ILE A 351 19.59 16.72 -24.90
CA ILE A 351 20.89 17.39 -25.03
C ILE A 351 21.99 16.32 -25.06
N SER A 352 22.08 15.61 -26.17
CA SER A 352 23.25 14.81 -26.54
C SER A 352 23.52 14.97 -28.02
#